data_AF-A0A8H7FRR2-F1
#
_entry.id   AF-A0A8H7FRR2-F1
#
_cell.length_a   1.000
_cell.length_b   1.000
_cell.length_c   1.000
_cell.angle_alpha   90.00
_cell.angle_beta   90.00
_cell.angle_gamma   90.00
#
_symmetry.space_group_name_H-M   'P 1'
#
loop_
_entity.id
_entity.type
_entity.pdbx_description
1 polymer ?
#
loop_
_entity_poly.entity_id
_entity_poly.type
_entity_poly.pdbx_seq_one_letter_code
_entity_poly.pdbx_strand_id
1 'polypeptide(L)'
;MQNLDHSTNAYLAVTLTPASPYYHNPAGLCSFHPAINHIGQLGQLSDVQLLSVPKTEWDISRQEITSVLRAQAGVTRVDVQEVKQRAKRGRDEF
;
A
#
# COMPACT_ATOMS: atom_id res chain seq x y z
N MET A 1 -9.25 -16.52 -4.29
CA MET A 1 -7.86 -16.02 -4.40
C MET A 1 -7.98 -14.61 -4.93
N GLN A 2 -7.70 -13.57 -4.12
CA GLN A 2 -7.74 -12.19 -4.62
C GLN A 2 -6.57 -12.02 -5.59
N ASN A 3 -6.87 -12.01 -6.89
CA ASN A 3 -5.91 -11.89 -7.97
C ASN A 3 -5.49 -10.42 -8.08
N LEU A 4 -4.70 -9.96 -7.11
CA LEU A 4 -4.15 -8.62 -7.10
C LEU A 4 -3.19 -8.53 -8.29
N ASP A 5 -3.53 -7.72 -9.28
CA ASP A 5 -2.73 -7.59 -10.50
C ASP A 5 -1.50 -6.72 -10.22
N HIS A 6 -0.46 -7.36 -9.67
CA HIS A 6 0.82 -6.72 -9.33
C HIS A 6 1.68 -6.39 -10.56
N SER A 7 1.24 -6.82 -11.75
CA SER A 7 1.88 -6.48 -13.02
C SER A 7 1.57 -5.04 -13.42
N THR A 8 0.34 -4.58 -13.17
CA THR A 8 -0.12 -3.25 -13.58
C THR A 8 -0.27 -2.28 -12.42
N ASN A 9 -0.50 -2.77 -11.18
CA ASN A 9 -0.68 -1.93 -10.01
C ASN A 9 0.37 -2.24 -8.93
N ALA A 10 0.93 -1.20 -8.34
CA ALA A 10 1.70 -1.24 -7.12
C ALA A 10 0.75 -1.23 -5.93
N TYR A 11 1.02 -2.07 -4.93
CA TYR A 11 0.22 -2.10 -3.72
C TYR A 11 1.05 -1.54 -2.58
N LEU A 12 0.39 -0.81 -1.69
CA LEU A 12 1.00 -0.11 -0.57
C LEU A 12 0.24 -0.48 0.70
N ALA A 13 0.96 -1.07 1.64
CA ALA A 13 0.49 -1.28 2.99
C ALA A 13 0.90 -0.08 3.85
N VAL A 14 -0.08 0.72 4.25
CA VAL A 14 0.12 1.88 5.11
C VAL A 14 -0.34 1.52 6.52
N THR A 15 0.61 1.49 7.45
CA THR A 15 0.35 1.33 8.89
C THR A 15 0.03 2.70 9.46
N LEU A 16 -1.19 2.84 9.96
CA LEU A 16 -1.65 4.07 10.59
C LEU A 16 -1.37 4.02 12.09
N THR A 17 -1.86 5.00 12.84
CA THR A 17 -1.99 4.89 14.28
C THR A 17 -3.48 4.96 14.60
N PRO A 18 -3.95 4.32 15.68
CA PRO A 18 -5.34 4.47 16.11
C PRO A 18 -5.71 5.89 16.55
N ALA A 19 -4.71 6.75 16.83
CA ALA A 19 -4.91 8.17 17.10
C ALA A 19 -5.05 9.02 15.82
N SER A 20 -4.85 8.41 14.65
CA SER A 20 -4.84 9.07 13.36
C SER A 20 -6.25 9.25 12.82
N PRO A 21 -6.62 10.42 12.27
CA PRO A 21 -7.94 10.63 11.67
C PRO A 21 -8.18 9.70 10.45
N TYR A 22 -7.10 9.24 9.82
CA TYR A 22 -7.14 8.29 8.70
C TYR A 22 -7.48 6.86 9.12
N TYR A 23 -7.38 6.52 10.42
CA TYR A 23 -7.76 5.20 10.93
C TYR A 23 -9.26 4.95 10.76
N HIS A 24 -10.08 5.98 10.98
CA HIS A 24 -11.53 5.93 10.79
C HIS A 24 -11.94 6.28 9.35
N ASN A 25 -11.18 7.13 8.67
CA ASN A 25 -11.49 7.57 7.30
C ASN A 25 -10.31 7.35 6.33
N PRO A 26 -10.04 6.09 5.92
CA PRO A 26 -8.95 5.77 5.00
C PRO A 26 -9.20 6.32 3.58
N ALA A 27 -10.45 6.63 3.23
CA ALA A 27 -10.81 7.28 1.97
C ALA A 27 -10.16 8.67 1.81
N GLY A 28 -9.80 9.33 2.92
CA GLY A 28 -9.02 10.57 2.88
C GLY A 28 -7.67 10.41 2.16
N LEU A 29 -7.09 9.20 2.16
CA LEU A 29 -5.83 8.92 1.47
C LEU A 29 -5.96 8.99 -0.05
N CYS A 30 -7.11 8.60 -0.60
CA CYS A 30 -7.40 8.76 -2.04
C CYS A 30 -7.55 10.23 -2.44
N SER A 31 -7.87 11.11 -1.49
CA SER A 31 -8.02 12.55 -1.77
C SER A 31 -6.69 13.25 -2.01
N PHE A 32 -5.56 12.67 -1.59
CA PHE A 32 -4.22 13.23 -1.84
C PHE A 32 -3.72 12.99 -3.25
N HIS A 33 -4.13 11.88 -3.87
CA HIS A 33 -3.69 11.55 -5.22
C HIS A 33 -4.77 10.74 -5.94
N PRO A 34 -5.23 11.16 -7.13
CA PRO A 34 -6.28 10.46 -7.87
C PRO A 34 -5.84 9.05 -8.31
N ALA A 35 -4.53 8.81 -8.41
CA ALA A 35 -3.98 7.49 -8.70
C ALA A 35 -3.97 6.54 -7.48
N ILE A 36 -4.17 7.04 -6.26
CA ILE A 36 -4.30 6.20 -5.07
C ILE A 36 -5.75 5.71 -4.99
N ASN A 37 -5.90 4.39 -4.95
CA ASN A 37 -7.17 3.75 -4.76
C ASN A 37 -7.14 2.88 -3.50
N HIS A 38 -8.09 3.09 -2.60
CA HIS A 38 -8.19 2.33 -1.35
C HIS A 38 -8.83 0.97 -1.64
N ILE A 39 -8.11 -0.10 -1.32
CA ILE A 39 -8.61 -1.48 -1.50
C ILE A 39 -9.33 -1.95 -0.24
N GLY A 40 -8.79 -1.62 0.94
CA GLY A 40 -9.35 -2.03 2.22
C GLY A 40 -8.27 -2.21 3.28
N GLN A 41 -8.56 -2.96 4.34
CA GLN A 41 -7.57 -3.32 5.35
C GLN A 41 -6.77 -4.57 4.93
N LEU A 42 -5.48 -4.60 5.26
CA LEU A 42 -4.61 -5.72 4.92
C LEU A 42 -4.77 -6.86 5.93
N GLY A 43 -5.53 -7.88 5.55
CA GLY A 43 -5.75 -9.07 6.38
C GLY A 43 -6.60 -8.76 7.60
N GLN A 44 -6.10 -9.13 8.79
CA GLN A 44 -6.80 -8.95 10.08
C GLN A 44 -6.37 -7.66 10.83
N LEU A 45 -5.38 -6.93 10.31
CA LEU A 45 -4.87 -5.72 10.95
C LEU A 45 -5.65 -4.51 10.47
N SER A 46 -6.61 -4.04 11.27
CA SER A 46 -7.40 -2.85 10.94
C SER A 46 -6.59 -1.55 10.93
N ASP A 47 -5.42 -1.56 11.58
CA ASP A 47 -4.46 -0.45 11.55
C ASP A 47 -3.66 -0.38 10.23
N VAL A 48 -3.63 -1.47 9.46
CA VAL A 48 -2.91 -1.51 8.18
C VAL A 48 -3.92 -1.40 7.04
N GLN A 49 -3.83 -0.30 6.30
CA GLN A 49 -4.65 -0.03 5.13
C GLN A 49 -3.87 -0.39 3.86
N LEU A 50 -4.51 -1.15 2.98
CA LEU A 50 -4.00 -1.50 1.67
C LEU A 50 -4.53 -0.51 0.62
N LEU A 51 -3.58 0.12 -0.06
CA LEU A 51 -3.80 1.01 -1.18
C LEU A 51 -3.25 0.36 -2.45
N SER A 52 -3.86 0.67 -3.59
CA SER A 52 -3.41 0.31 -4.92
C SER A 52 -3.12 1.58 -5.71
N VAL A 53 -2.02 1.59 -6.45
CA VAL A 53 -1.60 2.70 -7.32
C VAL A 53 -1.17 2.11 -8.66
N PRO A 54 -1.59 2.65 -9.81
CA PRO A 54 -1.11 2.18 -11.11
C PRO A 54 0.39 2.36 -11.22
N LYS A 55 1.10 1.33 -11.71
CA LYS A 55 2.57 1.31 -11.76
C LYS A 55 3.17 2.45 -12.57
N THR A 56 2.47 2.92 -13.60
CA THR A 56 2.88 4.08 -14.40
C THR A 56 2.99 5.34 -13.56
N GLU A 57 1.97 5.66 -12.77
CA GLU A 57 1.97 6.79 -11.84
C GLU A 57 2.91 6.53 -10.66
N TRP A 58 2.94 5.28 -10.17
CA TRP A 58 3.82 4.89 -9.09
C TRP A 58 5.29 5.07 -9.48
N ASP A 59 5.74 4.67 -10.67
CA ASP A 59 7.15 4.80 -11.05
C ASP A 59 7.60 6.27 -11.13
N ILE A 60 6.72 7.14 -11.65
CA ILE A 60 6.97 8.57 -11.80
C ILE A 60 6.90 9.28 -10.44
N SER A 61 5.86 9.00 -9.66
CA SER A 61 5.53 9.72 -8.43
C SER A 61 5.81 8.92 -7.17
N ARG A 62 6.57 7.81 -7.24
CA ARG A 62 6.89 6.91 -6.10
C ARG A 62 7.37 7.70 -4.90
N GLN A 63 8.37 8.55 -5.14
CA GLN A 63 9.03 9.29 -4.08
C GLN A 63 8.08 10.32 -3.48
N GLU A 64 7.30 11.01 -4.32
CA GLU A 64 6.30 11.97 -3.89
C GLU A 64 5.20 11.29 -3.08
N ILE A 65 4.57 10.24 -3.60
CA ILE A 65 3.51 9.48 -2.92
C ILE A 65 4.01 8.94 -1.58
N THR A 66 5.19 8.31 -1.57
CA THR A 66 5.78 7.79 -0.32
C THR A 66 6.08 8.91 0.67
N SER A 67 6.57 10.06 0.19
CA SER A 67 6.88 11.22 1.02
C SER A 67 5.61 11.85 1.59
N VAL A 68 4.57 12.08 0.77
CA VAL A 68 3.28 12.62 1.18
C VAL A 68 2.61 11.70 2.20
N LEU A 69 2.61 10.38 1.97
CA LEU A 69 2.09 9.40 2.91
C LEU A 69 2.86 9.44 4.24
N ARG A 70 4.20 9.45 4.20
CA ARG A 70 5.02 9.53 5.43
C ARG A 70 4.91 10.88 6.14
N ALA A 71 4.62 11.95 5.42
CA ALA A 71 4.39 13.28 5.96
C ALA A 71 3.00 13.42 6.60
N GLN A 72 2.07 12.49 6.33
CA GLN A 72 0.76 12.53 6.98
C GLN A 72 0.86 12.22 8.47
N ALA A 73 0.24 13.10 9.26
CA ALA A 73 0.14 12.94 10.70
C ALA A 73 -0.63 11.64 11.01
N GLY A 74 0.08 10.69 11.64
CA GLY A 74 -0.45 9.40 12.04
C GLY A 74 -0.32 8.28 10.99
N VAL A 75 0.56 8.45 10.00
CA VAL A 75 1.15 7.32 9.27
C VAL A 75 2.40 6.87 10.01
N THR A 76 2.38 5.66 10.56
CA THR A 76 3.52 5.06 11.28
C THR A 76 4.54 4.53 10.28
N ARG A 77 4.05 3.84 9.25
CA ARG A 77 4.89 3.12 8.30
C ARG A 77 4.19 3.02 6.95
N VAL A 78 4.98 3.14 5.90
CA VAL A 78 4.55 2.87 4.53
C VAL A 78 5.41 1.73 4.02
N ASP A 79 4.79 0.59 3.73
CA ASP A 79 5.44 -0.59 3.19
C ASP A 79 4.89 -0.81 1.78
N VAL A 80 5.77 -0.75 0.79
CA VAL A 80 5.38 -0.97 -0.59
C VAL A 80 5.34 -2.49 -0.80
N GLN A 81 4.14 -3.04 -1.01
CA GLN A 81 3.94 -4.38 -1.55
C GLN A 81 4.30 -4.39 -3.03
N GLU A 82 5.59 -4.17 -3.29
CA GLU A 82 6.20 -4.64 -4.51
C GLU A 82 6.17 -6.16 -4.37
N VAL A 83 5.50 -6.85 -5.30
CA VAL A 83 5.82 -8.26 -5.53
C VAL A 83 7.26 -8.27 -6.02
N LYS A 84 8.21 -8.21 -5.08
CA LYS A 84 9.41 -9.00 -5.19
C LYS A 84 8.85 -10.37 -5.46
N GLN A 85 8.89 -10.78 -6.73
CA GLN A 85 8.65 -12.14 -7.14
C GLN A 85 9.23 -12.98 -6.02
N ARG A 86 8.35 -13.63 -5.27
CA ARG A 86 8.79 -14.54 -4.22
C ARG A 86 9.45 -15.63 -5.03
N ALA A 87 10.76 -15.48 -5.28
CA ALA A 87 11.59 -16.46 -5.93
C ALA A 87 11.26 -17.73 -5.20
N LYS A 88 10.64 -18.63 -5.96
CA LYS A 88 9.92 -19.78 -5.47
C LYS A 88 10.79 -20.46 -4.40
N ARG A 89 10.26 -20.43 -3.19
CA ARG A 89 10.74 -21.08 -1.99
C ARG A 89 11.18 -22.51 -2.33
N GLY A 90 12.43 -22.85 -2.00
CA GLY A 90 12.93 -24.22 -1.84
C GLY A 90 12.95 -25.08 -3.09
N ARG A 91 14.12 -25.18 -3.74
CA ARG A 91 14.54 -26.45 -4.32
C ARG A 91 15.14 -27.25 -3.17
N ASP A 92 14.29 -27.93 -2.42
CA ASP A 92 14.67 -28.94 -1.45
C ASP A 92 14.14 -30.28 -2.00
N GLU A 93 15.12 -31.10 -2.44
CA GLU A 93 15.14 -32.57 -2.56
C GLU A 93 13.99 -33.30 -3.29
N PHE A 94 14.34 -33.92 -4.44
CA PHE A 94 14.19 -35.36 -4.71
C PHE A 94 15.12 -35.76 -5.87
#